data_AF-A0A316EHX3-F1
#
_entry.id   AF-A0A316EHX3-F1
#
_cell.length_a   1.000
_cell.length_b   1.000
_cell.length_c   1.000
_cell.angle_alpha   90.00
_cell.angle_beta   90.00
_cell.angle_gamma   90.00
#
_symmetry.space_group_name_H-M   'P 1'
#
loop_
_entity.id
_entity.type
_entity.pdbx_description
1 polymer ?
#
loop_
_entity_poly.entity_id
_entity_poly.type
_entity_poly.pdbx_seq_one_letter_code
_entity_poly.pdbx_strand_id
1 'polypeptide(L)'
;MTGSTNAHDPTIVKRPTGGYLLATTGDGITLKTSADRTAFADAGRAFPNGTSWATSYTGGSANLWAPDLSYRNGRYWLCYSASTFGSSRSAIFLATSTTGASGSWTYAGKVIESTTSTGWNAIDPTLTVTPSGEWWLTFGSFWSGIKMVTTPMPTCSSGTAKLGINLLGWDSSAWPYVY
;
A
#
# COMPACT_ATOMS: atom_id res chain seq x y z
N MET A 1 7.18 10.10 -22.26
CA MET A 1 5.91 10.10 -21.52
C MET A 1 5.25 11.46 -21.65
N THR A 2 3.92 11.52 -21.67
CA THR A 2 3.13 12.74 -21.84
C THR A 2 1.93 12.76 -20.88
N GLY A 3 1.30 13.94 -20.73
CA GLY A 3 0.14 14.13 -19.87
C GLY A 3 0.50 14.31 -18.40
N SER A 4 -0.32 13.76 -17.50
CA SER A 4 -0.14 13.88 -16.05
C SER A 4 0.91 12.90 -15.53
N THR A 5 2.19 13.28 -15.63
CA THR A 5 3.33 12.40 -15.35
C THR A 5 3.96 12.58 -13.97
N ASN A 6 3.56 13.60 -13.20
CA ASN A 6 4.04 13.77 -11.82
C ASN A 6 3.52 12.62 -10.94
N ALA A 7 4.43 11.86 -10.36
CA ALA A 7 4.15 10.74 -9.49
C ALA A 7 5.26 10.59 -8.44
N HIS A 8 4.88 10.26 -7.21
CA HIS A 8 5.78 9.86 -6.14
C HIS A 8 5.29 8.51 -5.61
N ASP A 9 6.19 7.55 -5.44
CA ASP A 9 5.90 6.14 -5.07
C ASP A 9 4.75 5.51 -5.89
N PRO A 10 4.87 5.44 -7.24
CA PRO A 10 3.79 4.92 -8.08
C PRO A 10 3.68 3.39 -8.02
N THR A 11 2.45 2.91 -8.06
CA THR A 11 2.09 1.51 -8.37
C THR A 11 1.09 1.50 -9.53
N ILE A 12 1.12 0.48 -10.39
CA ILE A 12 0.27 0.42 -11.59
C ILE A 12 -0.26 -1.00 -11.81
N VAL A 13 -1.54 -1.10 -12.17
CA VAL A 13 -2.19 -2.36 -12.54
C VAL A 13 -2.91 -2.22 -13.87
N LYS A 14 -2.91 -3.30 -14.65
CA LYS A 14 -3.75 -3.39 -15.86
C LYS A 14 -5.22 -3.56 -15.44
N ARG A 15 -6.11 -2.77 -16.02
CA ARG A 15 -7.56 -2.86 -15.72
C ARG A 15 -8.19 -4.02 -16.49
N PRO A 16 -9.22 -4.68 -15.94
CA PRO A 16 -9.92 -5.78 -16.62
C PRO A 16 -10.60 -5.32 -17.92
N THR A 17 -11.02 -4.06 -17.99
CA THR A 17 -11.64 -3.45 -19.18
C THR A 17 -10.61 -2.88 -20.18
N GLY A 18 -9.32 -3.05 -19.93
CA GLY A 18 -8.24 -2.49 -20.75
C GLY A 18 -7.66 -1.16 -20.21
N GLY A 19 -6.44 -0.86 -20.67
CA GLY A 19 -5.62 0.22 -20.12
C GLY A 19 -5.13 -0.07 -18.70
N TYR A 20 -4.76 0.98 -17.99
CA TYR A 20 -4.02 0.93 -16.73
C TYR A 20 -4.59 1.92 -15.72
N LEU A 21 -4.55 1.52 -14.45
CA LEU A 21 -4.81 2.37 -13.29
C LEU A 21 -3.51 2.47 -12.50
N LEU A 22 -3.08 3.69 -12.23
CA LEU A 22 -1.90 4.02 -11.45
C LEU A 22 -2.32 4.76 -10.19
N ALA A 23 -1.73 4.40 -9.05
CA ALA A 23 -1.92 5.07 -7.77
C ALA A 23 -0.57 5.62 -7.27
N THR A 24 -0.58 6.79 -6.64
CA THR A 24 0.65 7.43 -6.12
C THR A 24 0.42 8.00 -4.74
N THR A 25 1.53 8.28 -4.05
CA THR A 25 1.55 9.18 -2.90
C THR A 25 0.84 10.49 -3.24
N GLY A 26 0.04 10.99 -2.28
CA GLY A 26 -0.76 12.20 -2.43
C GLY A 26 -1.96 12.24 -1.51
N ASP A 27 -2.66 13.38 -1.50
CA ASP A 27 -3.86 13.56 -0.68
C ASP A 27 -4.93 12.54 -1.07
N GLY A 28 -5.31 11.67 -0.13
CA GLY A 28 -6.31 10.63 -0.36
C GLY A 28 -5.92 9.59 -1.42
N ILE A 29 -4.61 9.41 -1.70
CA ILE A 29 -4.04 8.59 -2.79
C ILE A 29 -4.47 9.09 -4.17
N THR A 30 -3.53 9.69 -4.91
CA THR A 30 -3.78 10.20 -6.27
C THR A 30 -3.90 9.05 -7.25
N LEU A 31 -4.92 9.10 -8.11
CA LEU A 31 -5.17 8.10 -9.16
C LEU A 31 -4.92 8.72 -10.54
N LYS A 32 -4.36 7.90 -11.44
CA LYS A 32 -4.18 8.22 -12.85
C LYS A 32 -4.56 7.04 -13.72
N THR A 33 -4.91 7.30 -14.98
CA THR A 33 -5.16 6.24 -15.96
C THR A 33 -4.34 6.44 -17.21
N SER A 34 -4.09 5.34 -17.92
CA SER A 34 -3.42 5.35 -19.22
C SER A 34 -3.96 4.23 -20.09
N ALA A 35 -4.02 4.42 -21.40
CA ALA A 35 -4.33 3.35 -22.34
C ALA A 35 -3.10 2.50 -22.67
N ASP A 36 -1.90 3.09 -22.62
CA ASP A 36 -0.69 2.57 -23.29
C ASP A 36 0.58 2.58 -22.40
N ARG A 37 0.49 3.14 -21.18
CA ARG A 37 1.59 3.40 -20.23
C ARG A 37 2.55 4.52 -20.65
N THR A 38 2.19 5.34 -21.63
CA THR A 38 3.04 6.47 -22.06
C THR A 38 2.34 7.81 -21.95
N ALA A 39 1.02 7.85 -22.14
CA ALA A 39 0.17 9.01 -21.95
C ALA A 39 -0.75 8.78 -20.73
N PHE A 40 -0.61 9.62 -19.70
CA PHE A 40 -1.37 9.51 -18.45
C PHE A 40 -2.34 10.67 -18.28
N ALA A 41 -3.52 10.39 -17.74
CA ALA A 41 -4.53 11.37 -17.36
C ALA A 41 -4.87 11.24 -15.88
N ASP A 42 -5.11 12.37 -15.20
CA ASP A 42 -5.59 12.35 -13.82
C ASP A 42 -6.97 11.69 -13.72
N ALA A 43 -7.14 10.88 -12.67
CA ALA A 43 -8.33 10.07 -12.44
C ALA A 43 -8.92 10.27 -11.03
N GLY A 44 -8.57 11.39 -10.37
CA GLY A 44 -9.07 11.76 -9.06
C GLY A 44 -8.27 11.14 -7.91
N ARG A 45 -8.95 10.82 -6.81
CA ARG A 45 -8.34 10.32 -5.57
C ARG A 45 -9.06 9.07 -5.08
N ALA A 46 -8.37 8.13 -4.45
CA ALA A 46 -9.05 6.99 -3.86
C ALA A 46 -10.04 7.43 -2.78
N PHE A 47 -9.63 8.38 -1.93
CA PHE A 47 -10.40 8.92 -0.80
C PHE A 47 -10.59 10.44 -0.93
N PRO A 48 -11.46 10.93 -1.84
CA PRO A 48 -11.69 12.37 -2.02
C PRO A 48 -12.34 13.02 -0.78
N ASN A 49 -12.99 12.22 0.08
CA ASN A 49 -13.69 12.68 1.28
C ASN A 49 -12.89 12.47 2.57
N GLY A 50 -11.58 12.20 2.46
CA GLY A 50 -10.68 12.02 3.60
C GLY A 50 -10.66 10.61 4.20
N THR A 51 -9.79 10.44 5.20
CA THR A 51 -9.45 9.14 5.83
C THR A 51 -9.31 9.30 7.34
N SER A 52 -10.44 9.40 8.06
CA SER A 52 -10.44 9.63 9.51
C SER A 52 -9.67 8.58 10.31
N TRP A 53 -9.61 7.34 9.82
CA TRP A 53 -8.85 6.23 10.42
C TRP A 53 -7.33 6.41 10.34
N ALA A 54 -6.83 7.25 9.43
CA ALA A 54 -5.40 7.51 9.22
C ALA A 54 -4.92 8.80 9.90
N THR A 55 -5.84 9.71 10.26
CA THR A 55 -5.55 11.06 10.77
C THR A 55 -4.59 11.08 11.94
N SER A 56 -4.69 10.11 12.84
CA SER A 56 -3.80 10.02 14.00
C SER A 56 -2.34 9.79 13.60
N TYR A 57 -2.06 9.14 12.47
CA TYR A 57 -0.70 8.83 11.99
C TYR A 57 -0.13 9.93 11.09
N THR A 58 -0.98 10.69 10.41
CA THR A 58 -0.56 11.76 9.49
C THR A 58 -0.45 13.14 10.13
N GLY A 59 -0.77 13.26 11.43
CA GLY A 59 -0.80 14.56 12.12
C GLY A 59 -1.85 15.50 11.55
N GLY A 60 -2.96 14.97 11.03
CA GLY A 60 -4.03 15.78 10.42
C GLY A 60 -3.91 15.98 8.90
N SER A 61 -2.78 15.62 8.29
CA SER A 61 -2.62 15.71 6.83
C SER A 61 -3.49 14.68 6.10
N ALA A 62 -3.99 15.04 4.91
CA ALA A 62 -4.69 14.12 4.01
C ALA A 62 -3.71 13.25 3.19
N ASN A 63 -2.42 13.54 3.25
CA ASN A 63 -1.40 12.90 2.44
C ASN A 63 -1.14 11.46 2.91
N LEU A 64 -1.30 10.51 1.98
CA LEU A 64 -1.08 9.08 2.20
C LEU A 64 -0.02 8.59 1.22
N TRP A 65 0.78 7.61 1.64
CA TRP A 65 2.06 7.31 0.97
C TRP A 65 2.16 5.90 0.44
N ALA A 66 3.02 5.73 -0.56
CA ALA A 66 3.51 4.48 -1.11
C ALA A 66 2.40 3.42 -1.27
N PRO A 67 1.38 3.69 -2.09
CA PRO A 67 0.36 2.70 -2.35
C PRO A 67 0.93 1.47 -3.06
N ASP A 68 0.39 0.30 -2.74
CA ASP A 68 0.53 -0.92 -3.54
C ASP A 68 -0.84 -1.38 -4.04
N LEU A 69 -0.95 -1.60 -5.34
CA LEU A 69 -2.21 -1.79 -6.06
C LEU A 69 -2.18 -3.09 -6.85
N SER A 70 -3.11 -3.98 -6.54
CA SER A 70 -3.31 -5.22 -7.30
C SER A 70 -4.78 -5.42 -7.67
N TYR A 71 -5.02 -6.24 -8.70
CA TYR A 71 -6.36 -6.65 -9.11
C TYR A 71 -6.43 -8.18 -9.13
N ARG A 72 -7.33 -8.76 -8.34
CA ARG A 72 -7.52 -10.20 -8.24
C ARG A 72 -8.95 -10.53 -7.81
N ASN A 73 -9.49 -11.61 -8.36
CA ASN A 73 -10.83 -12.13 -8.05
C ASN A 73 -11.93 -11.05 -8.15
N GLY A 74 -11.91 -10.26 -9.23
CA GLY A 74 -12.93 -9.23 -9.50
C GLY A 74 -12.82 -7.97 -8.63
N ARG A 75 -11.69 -7.78 -7.94
CA ARG A 75 -11.52 -6.71 -6.95
C ARG A 75 -10.12 -6.12 -6.98
N TYR A 76 -10.06 -4.80 -6.84
CA TYR A 76 -8.85 -4.06 -6.56
C TYR A 76 -8.53 -4.09 -5.07
N TRP A 77 -7.26 -4.26 -4.75
CA TRP A 77 -6.70 -4.23 -3.40
C TRP A 77 -5.65 -3.13 -3.36
N LEU A 78 -5.81 -2.21 -2.42
CA LEU A 78 -4.94 -1.05 -2.25
C LEU A 78 -4.40 -1.04 -0.83
N CYS A 79 -3.15 -1.43 -0.66
CA CYS A 79 -2.40 -1.17 0.56
C CYS A 79 -1.80 0.24 0.49
N TYR A 80 -1.77 0.96 1.60
CA TYR A 80 -1.20 2.32 1.65
C TYR A 80 -0.74 2.68 3.05
N SER A 81 0.16 3.66 3.12
CA SER A 81 0.81 4.08 4.35
C SER A 81 0.24 5.40 4.88
N ALA A 82 0.22 5.53 6.20
CA ALA A 82 0.02 6.81 6.88
C ALA A 82 1.14 7.01 7.90
N SER A 83 1.80 8.17 7.84
CA SER A 83 2.93 8.50 8.70
C SER A 83 3.21 10.01 8.67
N THR A 84 4.23 10.43 9.41
CA THR A 84 4.84 11.76 9.34
C THR A 84 6.34 11.64 9.09
N PHE A 85 6.93 12.60 8.38
CA PHE A 85 8.32 12.47 7.93
C PHE A 85 9.28 12.38 9.12
N GLY A 86 10.20 11.41 9.09
CA GLY A 86 11.16 11.15 10.18
C GLY A 86 10.59 10.39 11.39
N SER A 87 9.31 9.97 11.35
CA SER A 87 8.66 9.21 12.42
C SER A 87 8.53 7.72 12.06
N SER A 88 8.60 6.84 13.07
CA SER A 88 8.18 5.44 12.96
C SER A 88 6.80 5.18 13.58
N ARG A 89 6.07 6.21 14.01
CA ARG A 89 4.66 6.07 14.38
C ARG A 89 3.80 6.07 13.12
N SER A 90 3.61 4.88 12.55
CA SER A 90 3.06 4.68 11.20
C SER A 90 2.06 3.53 11.18
N ALA A 91 1.22 3.48 10.15
CA ALA A 91 0.36 2.35 9.89
C ALA A 91 0.18 2.09 8.40
N ILE A 92 0.05 0.80 8.07
CA ILE A 92 -0.38 0.32 6.76
C ILE A 92 -1.85 -0.06 6.86
N PHE A 93 -2.64 0.43 5.92
CA PHE A 93 -4.06 0.17 5.79
C PHE A 93 -4.37 -0.56 4.49
N LEU A 94 -5.51 -1.23 4.46
CA LEU A 94 -6.05 -1.85 3.27
C LEU A 94 -7.36 -1.16 2.88
N ALA A 95 -7.56 -0.97 1.59
CA ALA A 95 -8.85 -0.67 1.00
C ALA A 95 -9.12 -1.56 -0.22
N THR A 96 -10.40 -1.68 -0.57
CA THR A 96 -10.82 -2.43 -1.74
C THR A 96 -11.80 -1.64 -2.61
N SER A 97 -11.83 -1.94 -3.90
CA SER A 97 -12.80 -1.40 -4.84
C SER A 97 -13.11 -2.41 -5.93
N THR A 98 -14.33 -2.42 -6.46
CA THR A 98 -14.69 -3.22 -7.63
C THR A 98 -14.42 -2.49 -8.95
N THR A 99 -14.28 -1.16 -8.92
CA THR A 99 -14.15 -0.33 -10.14
C THR A 99 -12.80 0.37 -10.26
N GLY A 100 -12.10 0.61 -9.14
CA GLY A 100 -10.86 1.39 -9.08
C GLY A 100 -11.07 2.90 -9.34
N ALA A 101 -12.32 3.36 -9.44
CA ALA A 101 -12.63 4.77 -9.70
C ALA A 101 -12.44 5.64 -8.45
N SER A 102 -12.26 6.95 -8.65
CA SER A 102 -12.21 7.93 -7.57
C SER A 102 -13.41 7.79 -6.63
N GLY A 103 -13.18 7.75 -5.32
CA GLY A 103 -14.22 7.63 -4.30
C GLY A 103 -14.95 6.28 -4.21
N SER A 104 -14.60 5.29 -5.04
CA SER A 104 -15.20 3.94 -4.97
C SER A 104 -14.55 3.02 -3.92
N TRP A 105 -13.51 3.49 -3.24
CA TRP A 105 -12.67 2.69 -2.37
C TRP A 105 -13.27 2.59 -0.97
N THR A 106 -13.41 1.36 -0.49
CA THR A 106 -13.92 1.05 0.84
C THR A 106 -12.76 0.67 1.75
N TYR A 107 -12.66 1.33 2.91
CA TYR A 107 -11.72 0.97 3.96
C TYR A 107 -11.95 -0.47 4.42
N ALA A 108 -10.89 -1.28 4.42
CA ALA A 108 -10.94 -2.72 4.73
C ALA A 108 -10.16 -3.09 5.99
N GLY A 109 -9.60 -2.10 6.71
CA GLY A 109 -8.94 -2.30 8.00
C GLY A 109 -7.49 -1.79 8.06
N LYS A 110 -6.97 -1.73 9.28
CA LYS A 110 -5.54 -1.52 9.58
C LYS A 110 -4.84 -2.87 9.55
N VAL A 111 -3.78 -2.97 8.76
CA VAL A 111 -3.04 -4.22 8.55
C VAL A 111 -1.98 -4.40 9.62
N ILE A 112 -1.14 -3.38 9.79
CA ILE A 112 -0.04 -3.37 10.75
C ILE A 112 0.29 -1.93 11.12
N GLU A 113 0.79 -1.73 12.33
CA GLU A 113 1.27 -0.43 12.81
C GLU A 113 2.61 -0.56 13.51
N SER A 114 3.34 0.54 13.54
CA SER A 114 4.55 0.72 14.33
C SER A 114 4.39 1.92 15.27
N THR A 115 5.10 1.85 16.39
CA THR A 115 5.27 2.94 17.36
C THR A 115 6.72 3.41 17.35
N THR A 116 7.01 4.50 18.05
CA THR A 116 8.39 5.01 18.18
C THR A 116 9.34 4.02 18.85
N SER A 117 8.84 3.07 19.65
CA SER A 117 9.62 2.02 20.31
C SER A 117 9.68 0.69 19.55
N THR A 118 8.99 0.58 18.41
CA THR A 118 8.84 -0.71 17.70
C THR A 118 10.14 -1.18 17.02
N GLY A 119 11.08 -0.27 16.72
CA GLY A 119 12.36 -0.61 16.08
C GLY A 119 12.29 -0.92 14.58
N TRP A 120 11.14 -0.70 13.95
CA TRP A 120 10.90 -0.75 12.50
C TRP A 120 9.72 0.17 12.14
N ASN A 121 9.52 0.45 10.86
CA ASN A 121 8.54 1.42 10.37
C ASN A 121 7.47 0.76 9.49
N ALA A 122 6.20 0.90 9.83
CA ALA A 122 5.05 0.38 9.09
C ALA A 122 4.66 1.31 7.93
N ILE A 123 5.52 1.40 6.91
CA ILE A 123 5.26 2.08 5.64
C ILE A 123 5.79 1.24 4.46
N ASP A 124 5.51 1.70 3.24
CA ASP A 124 6.00 1.13 1.98
C ASP A 124 5.56 -0.34 1.76
N PRO A 125 4.24 -0.63 1.83
CA PRO A 125 3.73 -1.97 1.66
C PRO A 125 3.96 -2.51 0.25
N THR A 126 4.10 -3.83 0.14
CA THR A 126 3.91 -4.60 -1.09
C THR A 126 3.18 -5.90 -0.74
N LEU A 127 2.05 -6.14 -1.40
CA LEU A 127 1.16 -7.25 -1.11
C LEU A 127 1.31 -8.35 -2.16
N THR A 128 1.78 -9.52 -1.74
CA THR A 128 1.97 -10.68 -2.60
C THR A 128 1.04 -11.81 -2.19
N VAL A 129 0.52 -12.55 -3.17
CA VAL A 129 -0.25 -13.77 -2.92
C VAL A 129 0.46 -14.96 -3.54
N THR A 130 0.70 -15.99 -2.75
CA THR A 130 1.30 -17.23 -3.24
C THR A 130 0.33 -18.01 -4.14
N PRO A 131 0.82 -18.96 -4.95
CA PRO A 131 -0.05 -19.87 -5.70
C PRO A 131 -1.02 -20.67 -4.82
N SER A 132 -0.67 -20.94 -3.57
CA SER A 132 -1.54 -21.61 -2.57
C SER A 132 -2.58 -20.67 -1.94
N GLY A 133 -2.57 -19.37 -2.27
CA GLY A 133 -3.54 -18.38 -1.79
C GLY A 133 -3.16 -17.68 -0.49
N GLU A 134 -1.93 -17.88 0.01
CA GLU A 134 -1.44 -17.20 1.21
C GLU A 134 -1.04 -15.77 0.89
N TRP A 135 -1.36 -14.84 1.79
CA TRP A 135 -1.01 -13.45 1.61
C TRP A 135 0.20 -13.08 2.44
N TRP A 136 1.13 -12.41 1.78
CA TRP A 136 2.37 -11.91 2.35
C TRP A 136 2.44 -10.41 2.15
N LEU A 137 2.75 -9.71 3.22
CA LEU A 137 3.02 -8.28 3.19
C LEU A 137 4.51 -8.08 3.46
N THR A 138 5.22 -7.53 2.49
CA THR A 138 6.55 -6.95 2.69
C THR A 138 6.43 -5.45 2.88
N PHE A 139 7.21 -4.88 3.79
CA PHE A 139 7.15 -3.45 4.11
C PHE A 139 8.41 -2.99 4.82
N GLY A 140 8.58 -1.69 5.02
CA GLY A 140 9.64 -1.14 5.86
C GLY A 140 10.48 -0.07 5.18
N SER A 141 11.02 0.81 6.01
CA SER A 141 11.85 1.94 5.58
C SER A 141 12.72 2.37 6.75
N PHE A 142 14.04 2.54 6.56
CA PHE A 142 15.03 2.81 7.62
C PHE A 142 14.99 1.79 8.78
N TRP A 143 15.29 2.22 10.02
CA TRP A 143 15.32 1.41 11.24
C TRP A 143 15.99 0.04 11.03
N SER A 144 15.40 -1.05 11.54
CA SER A 144 15.89 -2.41 11.32
C SER A 144 15.55 -2.96 9.93
N GLY A 145 15.18 -2.12 8.96
CA GLY A 145 15.00 -2.51 7.55
C GLY A 145 13.69 -3.23 7.25
N ILE A 146 13.73 -3.99 6.17
CA ILE A 146 12.56 -4.62 5.54
C ILE A 146 12.03 -5.76 6.39
N LYS A 147 10.70 -5.78 6.52
CA LYS A 147 9.92 -6.78 7.23
C LYS A 147 9.05 -7.56 6.27
N MET A 148 8.74 -8.78 6.66
CA MET A 148 7.76 -9.62 5.98
C MET A 148 6.87 -10.28 7.03
N VAL A 149 5.56 -10.22 6.80
CA VAL A 149 4.56 -10.89 7.63
C VAL A 149 3.61 -11.69 6.77
N THR A 150 3.15 -12.82 7.29
CA THR A 150 1.95 -13.47 6.76
C THR A 150 0.72 -12.74 7.31
N THR A 151 -0.28 -12.55 6.45
CA THR A 151 -1.55 -11.95 6.87
C THR A 151 -2.66 -12.86 6.36
N PRO A 152 -3.69 -13.20 7.16
CA PRO A 152 -4.89 -13.78 6.58
C PRO A 152 -5.70 -12.61 5.98
N MET A 153 -5.82 -12.48 4.66
CA MET A 153 -6.62 -11.38 4.07
C MET A 153 -7.73 -11.89 3.15
N PRO A 154 -8.98 -11.83 3.63
CA PRO A 154 -10.00 -11.16 2.82
C PRO A 154 -10.58 -9.85 3.39
N THR A 155 -10.56 -9.59 4.71
CA THR A 155 -10.98 -8.27 5.29
C THR A 155 -10.48 -8.06 6.74
N CYS A 156 -9.17 -8.14 7.00
CA CYS A 156 -8.51 -7.88 8.30
C CYS A 156 -9.05 -8.70 9.50
N SER A 157 -8.38 -9.79 9.85
CA SER A 157 -8.69 -10.60 11.04
C SER A 157 -8.46 -9.84 12.36
N SER A 158 -9.50 -9.27 12.94
CA SER A 158 -9.73 -9.01 14.38
C SER A 158 -8.51 -8.72 15.30
N GLY A 159 -7.48 -8.03 14.83
CA GLY A 159 -6.26 -7.73 15.59
C GLY A 159 -5.40 -8.93 16.01
N THR A 160 -5.62 -10.14 15.47
CA THR A 160 -4.78 -11.31 15.79
C THR A 160 -3.87 -11.65 14.61
N ALA A 161 -2.65 -11.12 14.62
CA ALA A 161 -1.61 -11.56 13.69
C ALA A 161 -1.29 -13.04 13.97
N LYS A 162 -1.50 -13.92 12.98
CA LYS A 162 -0.99 -15.29 13.04
C LYS A 162 0.41 -15.34 12.43
N LEU A 163 1.39 -15.26 13.33
CA LEU A 163 2.82 -15.63 13.26
C LEU A 163 3.78 -14.87 12.31
N GLY A 164 4.78 -14.25 12.95
CA GLY A 164 6.12 -13.89 12.44
C GLY A 164 6.24 -12.55 11.72
N ILE A 165 6.71 -11.49 12.41
CA ILE A 165 7.40 -10.37 11.73
C ILE A 165 8.83 -10.82 11.51
N ASN A 166 9.13 -11.21 10.28
CA ASN A 166 10.46 -11.67 9.89
C ASN A 166 11.29 -10.50 9.37
N LEU A 167 12.53 -10.40 9.84
CA LEU A 167 13.52 -9.50 9.24
C LEU A 167 14.05 -10.13 7.95
N LEU A 168 14.03 -9.38 6.85
CA LEU A 168 14.73 -9.77 5.64
C LEU A 168 16.18 -9.26 5.68
N GLY A 169 17.13 -10.15 5.44
CA GLY A 169 18.54 -9.85 5.19
C GLY A 169 18.94 -10.17 3.76
N TRP A 170 20.14 -9.74 3.35
CA TRP A 170 20.74 -10.08 2.06
C TRP A 170 22.11 -10.68 2.29
N ASP A 171 22.41 -11.79 1.61
CA ASP A 171 23.73 -12.40 1.66
C ASP A 171 24.75 -11.59 0.81
N SER A 172 26.01 -12.02 0.82
CA SER A 172 27.07 -11.36 0.04
C SER A 172 26.86 -11.44 -1.47
N SER A 173 25.93 -12.27 -1.93
CA SER A 173 25.52 -12.43 -3.34
C SER A 173 24.20 -11.72 -3.65
N ALA A 174 23.69 -10.91 -2.71
CA ALA A 174 22.41 -10.20 -2.79
C ALA A 174 21.17 -11.11 -2.88
N TRP A 175 21.26 -12.36 -2.42
CA TRP A 175 20.07 -13.20 -2.24
C TRP A 175 19.37 -12.84 -0.92
N PRO A 176 18.04 -12.65 -0.93
CA PRO A 176 17.30 -12.39 0.30
C PRO A 176 17.22 -13.65 1.16
N TYR A 177 17.36 -13.49 2.47
CA TYR A 177 17.10 -14.52 3.47
C TYR A 177 16.25 -13.98 4.62
N VAL A 178 15.64 -14.89 5.38
CA VAL A 178 14.87 -14.61 6.58
C VAL A 178 15.71 -15.00 7.80
N TYR A 179 15.79 -14.11 8.81
CA TYR A 179 16.40 -14.41 10.11
C TYR A 179 15.52 -15.33 10.96
#